data_AF-A0A150PWX8-F1
#
_entry.id   AF-A0A150PWX8-F1
#
_cell.length_a   1.000
_cell.length_b   1.000
_cell.length_c   1.000
_cell.angle_alpha   90.00
_cell.angle_beta   90.00
_cell.angle_gamma   90.00
#
_symmetry.space_group_name_H-M   'P 1'
#
loop_
_entity.id
_entity.type
_entity.pdbx_description
1 polymer ?
#
loop_
_entity_poly.entity_id
_entity_poly.type
_entity_poly.pdbx_seq_one_letter_code
_entity_poly.pdbx_strand_id
1 'polypeptide(L)'
;PEAPAYCRSNTCKVPELCLQDDLPRGDCKPLRWTGDCIGFSIQEDASREVSYQQISEVVEAAFRTWQEAPCPGGGTPGLRVLNLGPVACGEVELNARDGKTQLVDGLVPGNANVVVFRDMDWLATTGHTSEMLALTTVQFDKKTGDLWGADMEINSNLYDFSVGDDSAAPREDLLSVVTHEAGHFLGLDHSLIGPEATMHYRYDRSDPLNFRTLHEDDIAAICQVYPPRDLSASTCN
;
A
#
# COMPACT_ATOMS: atom_id res chain seq x y z
N PRO A 1 24.11 -7.68 -13.19
CA PRO A 1 22.78 -7.20 -12.77
C PRO A 1 21.73 -8.18 -13.28
N GLU A 2 21.13 -8.96 -12.38
CA GLU A 2 19.91 -9.70 -12.72
C GLU A 2 18.83 -8.70 -13.13
N ALA A 3 18.01 -9.09 -14.10
CA ALA A 3 16.91 -8.23 -14.53
C ALA A 3 15.94 -8.10 -13.35
N PRO A 4 15.48 -6.88 -13.02
CA PRO A 4 14.45 -6.71 -12.00
C PRO A 4 13.24 -7.60 -12.30
N ALA A 5 12.59 -8.14 -11.27
CA ALA A 5 11.42 -9.02 -11.37
C ALA A 5 10.17 -8.42 -10.71
N TYR A 6 10.31 -7.24 -10.10
CA TYR A 6 9.21 -6.49 -9.53
C TYR A 6 8.17 -6.13 -10.58
N CYS A 7 6.96 -5.86 -10.13
CA CYS A 7 5.85 -5.45 -10.99
C CYS A 7 5.18 -4.19 -10.43
N ARG A 8 4.70 -3.34 -11.34
CA ARG A 8 3.75 -2.27 -11.02
C ARG A 8 2.36 -2.63 -11.45
N SER A 9 1.39 -2.24 -10.63
CA SER A 9 -0.01 -2.31 -10.99
C SER A 9 -0.25 -1.48 -12.24
N ASN A 10 -1.28 -1.82 -13.00
CA ASN A 10 -1.55 -1.17 -14.28
C ASN A 10 -3.04 -0.88 -14.51
N THR A 11 -3.32 0.09 -15.38
CA THR A 11 -4.69 0.56 -15.64
C THR A 11 -5.62 -0.50 -16.26
N CYS A 12 -5.05 -1.55 -16.86
CA CYS A 12 -5.82 -2.65 -17.43
C CYS A 12 -6.22 -3.70 -16.39
N LYS A 13 -5.64 -3.66 -15.19
CA LYS A 13 -5.81 -4.66 -14.13
C LYS A 13 -5.53 -6.08 -14.63
N VAL A 14 -4.46 -6.22 -15.42
CA VAL A 14 -3.99 -7.52 -15.93
C VAL A 14 -2.78 -7.94 -15.07
N PRO A 15 -2.94 -8.89 -14.13
CA PRO A 15 -1.86 -9.30 -13.23
C PRO A 15 -0.68 -9.94 -13.96
N GLU A 16 -0.92 -10.56 -15.12
CA GLU A 16 0.14 -11.17 -15.93
C GLU A 16 1.01 -10.12 -16.64
N LEU A 17 0.58 -8.85 -16.64
CA LEU A 17 1.28 -7.75 -17.27
C LEU A 17 2.14 -7.01 -16.24
N CYS A 18 3.27 -7.63 -15.92
CA CYS A 18 4.31 -7.02 -15.09
C CYS A 18 4.94 -5.82 -15.83
N LEU A 19 4.68 -4.60 -15.35
CA LEU A 19 5.30 -3.37 -15.84
C LEU A 19 6.42 -2.96 -14.88
N GLN A 20 7.67 -3.02 -15.33
CA GLN A 20 8.84 -2.67 -14.52
C GLN A 20 9.21 -1.20 -14.68
N ASP A 21 9.03 -0.69 -15.88
CA ASP A 21 9.38 0.64 -16.30
C ASP A 21 8.16 1.56 -16.38
N ASP A 22 8.41 2.87 -16.49
CA ASP A 22 7.37 3.88 -16.74
C ASP A 22 6.71 3.76 -18.13
N LEU A 23 7.17 2.79 -18.93
CA LEU A 23 6.69 2.59 -20.28
C LEU A 23 5.38 1.79 -20.28
N PRO A 24 4.33 2.30 -20.96
CA PRO A 24 3.09 1.56 -21.10
C PRO A 24 3.28 0.33 -22.00
N ARG A 25 2.47 -0.70 -21.77
CA ARG A 25 2.31 -1.84 -22.68
C ARG A 25 0.94 -1.76 -23.33
N GLY A 26 0.92 -1.42 -24.62
CA GLY A 26 -0.34 -1.11 -25.30
C GLY A 26 -1.05 0.07 -24.63
N ASP A 27 -2.32 -0.14 -24.25
CA ASP A 27 -3.12 0.88 -23.57
C ASP A 27 -2.94 0.89 -22.04
N CYS A 28 -2.24 -0.11 -21.48
CA CYS A 28 -2.04 -0.26 -20.04
C CYS A 28 -0.93 0.68 -19.56
N LYS A 29 -1.28 1.57 -18.62
CA LYS A 29 -0.32 2.50 -17.99
C LYS A 29 0.07 1.97 -16.61
N PRO A 30 1.35 2.09 -16.23
CA PRO A 30 1.77 1.68 -14.90
C PRO A 30 1.29 2.71 -13.86
N LEU A 31 0.83 2.25 -12.70
CA LEU A 31 0.27 3.11 -11.67
C LEU A 31 1.36 3.79 -10.85
N ARG A 32 1.10 5.02 -10.39
CA ARG A 32 1.93 5.75 -9.42
C ARG A 32 1.19 6.95 -8.84
N TRP A 33 1.58 7.39 -7.65
CA TRP A 33 1.23 8.72 -7.16
C TRP A 33 2.00 9.79 -7.94
N THR A 34 1.35 10.93 -8.20
CA THR A 34 2.00 12.08 -8.84
C THR A 34 2.40 13.17 -7.85
N GLY A 35 1.77 13.19 -6.67
CA GLY A 35 2.16 14.05 -5.56
C GLY A 35 3.29 13.43 -4.74
N ASP A 36 4.18 14.28 -4.23
CA ASP A 36 5.32 13.86 -3.41
C ASP A 36 4.96 13.69 -1.91
N CYS A 37 3.72 14.01 -1.50
CA CYS A 37 3.22 13.97 -0.13
C CYS A 37 1.82 13.36 -0.08
N ILE A 38 1.71 12.05 0.14
CA ILE A 38 0.42 11.35 0.18
C ILE A 38 -0.06 11.25 1.63
N GLY A 39 -1.30 11.68 1.90
CA GLY A 39 -1.92 11.50 3.20
C GLY A 39 -2.73 10.20 3.25
N PHE A 40 -2.77 9.54 4.40
CA PHE A 40 -3.73 8.49 4.71
C PHE A 40 -4.39 8.76 6.06
N SER A 41 -5.55 8.17 6.29
CA SER A 41 -6.26 8.28 7.56
C SER A 41 -6.64 6.90 8.07
N ILE A 42 -6.77 6.75 9.37
CA ILE A 42 -7.15 5.47 9.98
C ILE A 42 -8.58 5.60 10.50
N GLN A 43 -9.42 4.61 10.20
CA GLN A 43 -10.78 4.59 10.71
C GLN A 43 -10.75 4.42 12.24
N GLU A 44 -11.47 5.31 12.94
CA GLU A 44 -11.30 5.54 14.38
C GLU A 44 -11.73 4.37 15.27
N ASP A 45 -12.63 3.49 14.80
CA ASP A 45 -13.08 2.33 15.57
C ASP A 45 -12.01 1.24 15.66
N ALA A 46 -11.03 1.26 14.75
CA ALA A 46 -10.00 0.23 14.61
C ALA A 46 -10.62 -1.18 14.59
N SER A 47 -10.04 -2.15 15.29
CA SER A 47 -10.62 -3.48 15.48
C SER A 47 -10.94 -3.73 16.95
N ARG A 48 -11.82 -4.69 17.22
CA ARG A 48 -12.00 -5.27 18.57
C ARG A 48 -10.72 -5.84 19.16
N GLU A 49 -9.74 -6.22 18.33
CA GLU A 49 -8.49 -6.86 18.77
C GLU A 49 -7.28 -5.93 18.77
N VAL A 50 -7.33 -4.87 17.96
CA VAL A 50 -6.22 -3.94 17.73
C VAL A 50 -6.71 -2.53 18.03
N SER A 51 -6.10 -1.89 19.04
CA SER A 51 -6.43 -0.51 19.37
C SER A 51 -6.00 0.46 18.26
N TYR A 52 -6.66 1.63 18.19
CA TYR A 52 -6.28 2.71 17.27
C TYR A 52 -4.78 3.06 17.35
N GLN A 53 -4.23 3.17 18.56
CA GLN A 53 -2.82 3.49 18.74
C GLN A 53 -1.92 2.42 18.10
N GLN A 54 -2.23 1.14 18.32
CA GLN A 54 -1.47 0.03 17.77
C GLN A 54 -1.48 0.02 16.23
N ILE A 55 -2.64 0.17 15.59
CA ILE A 55 -2.70 0.22 14.13
C ILE A 55 -2.02 1.49 13.59
N SER A 56 -2.14 2.62 14.28
CA SER A 56 -1.43 3.86 13.91
C SER A 56 0.09 3.65 13.87
N GLU A 57 0.64 3.04 14.91
CA GLU A 57 2.08 2.73 14.98
C GLU A 57 2.50 1.72 13.90
N VAL A 58 1.67 0.72 13.61
CA VAL A 58 1.93 -0.30 12.58
C VAL A 58 1.93 0.30 11.17
N VAL A 59 0.90 1.07 10.81
CA VAL A 59 0.80 1.66 9.47
C VAL A 59 1.91 2.68 9.24
N GLU A 60 2.24 3.48 10.24
CA GLU A 60 3.39 4.40 10.17
C GLU A 60 4.72 3.66 10.01
N ALA A 61 4.90 2.52 10.71
CA ALA A 61 6.09 1.69 10.55
C ALA A 61 6.17 1.07 9.15
N ALA A 62 5.06 0.53 8.63
CA ALA A 62 4.98 -0.03 7.28
C ALA A 62 5.34 0.99 6.20
N PHE A 63 4.75 2.19 6.24
CA PHE A 63 5.10 3.25 5.28
C PHE A 63 6.51 3.78 5.48
N ARG A 64 7.05 3.77 6.70
CA ARG A 64 8.46 4.14 6.95
C ARG A 64 9.40 3.15 6.29
N THR A 65 9.13 1.84 6.36
CA THR A 65 9.91 0.80 5.67
C THR A 65 10.08 1.10 4.18
N TRP A 66 9.01 1.54 3.50
CA TRP A 66 9.07 1.97 2.11
C TRP A 66 9.78 3.31 1.89
N GLN A 67 9.51 4.32 2.73
CA GLN A 67 10.10 5.65 2.62
C GLN A 67 11.61 5.69 2.91
N GLU A 68 12.13 4.73 3.68
CA GLU A 68 13.54 4.63 4.08
C GLU A 68 14.32 3.61 3.23
N ALA A 69 13.71 3.03 2.19
CA ALA A 69 14.36 2.05 1.32
C ALA A 69 15.69 2.59 0.76
N PRO A 70 16.80 1.83 0.84
CA PRO A 70 18.11 2.31 0.41
C PRO A 70 18.25 2.23 -1.12
N CYS A 71 18.02 3.34 -1.81
CA CYS A 71 18.01 3.33 -3.26
C CYS A 71 19.39 3.15 -3.90
N PRO A 72 19.48 2.45 -5.06
CA PRO A 72 20.71 2.37 -5.83
C PRO A 72 21.24 3.76 -6.19
N GLY A 73 22.53 4.01 -5.93
CA GLY A 73 23.14 5.34 -6.12
C GLY A 73 23.02 6.27 -4.91
N GLY A 74 22.33 5.85 -3.84
CA GLY A 74 22.20 6.57 -2.58
C GLY A 74 20.89 7.36 -2.46
N GLY A 75 20.55 7.73 -1.22
CA GLY A 75 19.28 8.37 -0.89
C GLY A 75 18.14 7.38 -0.67
N THR A 76 16.94 7.92 -0.51
CA THR A 76 15.70 7.17 -0.25
C THR A 76 14.61 7.61 -1.23
N PRO A 77 13.50 6.85 -1.39
CA PRO A 77 12.45 7.19 -2.35
C PRO A 77 11.95 8.63 -2.23
N GLY A 78 11.71 9.26 -3.38
CA GLY A 78 11.27 10.64 -3.50
C GLY A 78 9.80 10.88 -3.17
N LEU A 79 9.25 10.21 -2.16
CA LEU A 79 7.88 10.36 -1.70
C LEU A 79 7.81 10.48 -0.16
N ARG A 80 6.74 11.09 0.34
CA ARG A 80 6.35 11.04 1.75
C ARG A 80 4.92 10.56 1.93
N VAL A 81 4.71 9.70 2.92
CA VAL A 81 3.38 9.24 3.32
C VAL A 81 3.12 9.65 4.76
N LEU A 82 2.01 10.34 5.00
CA LEU A 82 1.68 10.93 6.29
C LEU A 82 0.35 10.44 6.83
N ASN A 83 0.34 10.11 8.11
CA ASN A 83 -0.88 9.86 8.86
C ASN A 83 -1.58 11.19 9.16
N LEU A 84 -2.77 11.39 8.60
CA LEU A 84 -3.61 12.57 8.81
C LEU A 84 -4.50 12.45 10.05
N GLY A 85 -4.43 11.31 10.75
CA GLY A 85 -5.17 11.05 11.98
C GLY A 85 -6.48 10.27 11.75
N PRO A 86 -7.35 10.27 12.77
CA PRO A 86 -8.55 9.44 12.76
C PRO A 86 -9.63 10.00 11.83
N VAL A 87 -10.38 9.11 11.20
CA VAL A 87 -11.61 9.44 10.46
C VAL A 87 -12.76 8.57 10.95
N ALA A 88 -13.97 9.15 10.99
CA ALA A 88 -15.18 8.40 11.33
C ALA A 88 -15.63 7.48 10.17
N CYS A 89 -15.39 7.89 8.92
CA CYS A 89 -15.81 7.14 7.73
C CYS A 89 -14.86 5.99 7.42
N GLY A 90 -15.38 4.77 7.29
CA GLY A 90 -14.65 3.57 6.89
C GLY A 90 -15.03 3.04 5.51
N GLU A 91 -15.65 3.87 4.66
CA GLU A 91 -16.05 3.50 3.31
C GLU A 91 -14.85 3.52 2.37
N VAL A 92 -14.76 2.50 1.51
CA VAL A 92 -13.79 2.45 0.40
C VAL A 92 -14.36 3.29 -0.74
N GLU A 93 -14.01 4.55 -0.75
CA GLU A 93 -14.48 5.52 -1.74
C GLU A 93 -13.43 6.57 -2.08
N LEU A 94 -13.47 7.04 -3.33
CA LEU A 94 -12.79 8.28 -3.68
C LEU A 94 -13.72 9.45 -3.33
N ASN A 95 -13.26 10.39 -2.50
CA ASN A 95 -13.98 11.61 -2.14
C ASN A 95 -13.99 12.63 -3.31
N ALA A 96 -14.62 12.24 -4.42
CA ALA A 96 -14.76 13.00 -5.65
C ALA A 96 -16.19 13.55 -5.81
N ARG A 97 -16.82 13.95 -4.69
CA ARG A 97 -18.28 14.06 -4.47
C ARG A 97 -19.08 14.93 -5.45
N ASP A 98 -18.45 15.70 -6.34
CA ASP A 98 -19.17 16.62 -7.24
C ASP A 98 -18.82 16.50 -8.73
N GLY A 99 -18.01 15.51 -9.12
CA GLY A 99 -17.60 15.33 -10.52
C GLY A 99 -16.77 16.50 -11.09
N LYS A 100 -16.29 17.41 -10.23
CA LYS A 100 -15.41 18.52 -10.56
C LYS A 100 -14.06 18.42 -9.84
N THR A 101 -13.76 17.27 -9.25
CA THR A 101 -12.52 17.01 -8.51
C THR A 101 -11.32 17.57 -9.27
N GLN A 102 -10.77 18.65 -8.74
CA GLN A 102 -9.52 19.22 -9.22
C GLN A 102 -8.40 18.59 -8.40
N LEU A 103 -7.45 17.98 -9.09
CA LEU A 103 -6.23 17.53 -8.45
C LEU A 103 -5.45 18.76 -7.96
N VAL A 104 -5.04 18.74 -6.70
CA VAL A 104 -4.11 19.73 -6.13
C VAL A 104 -2.84 18.97 -5.81
N ASP A 105 -1.73 19.38 -6.41
CA ASP A 105 -0.42 18.73 -6.28
C ASP A 105 -0.47 17.21 -6.54
N GLY A 106 -1.30 16.79 -7.50
CA GLY A 106 -1.45 15.38 -7.90
C GLY A 106 -2.39 14.55 -7.03
N LEU A 107 -3.08 15.17 -6.07
CA LEU A 107 -3.94 14.48 -5.10
C LEU A 107 -5.38 14.98 -5.16
N VAL A 108 -6.32 14.13 -4.75
CA VAL A 108 -7.73 14.51 -4.57
C VAL A 108 -7.90 15.16 -3.19
N PRO A 109 -8.25 16.48 -3.11
CA PRO A 109 -8.36 17.17 -1.84
C PRO A 109 -9.42 16.54 -0.93
N GLY A 110 -9.05 16.26 0.31
CA GLY A 110 -9.94 15.66 1.30
C GLY A 110 -10.25 14.17 1.06
N ASN A 111 -9.54 13.50 0.15
CA ASN A 111 -9.58 12.04 0.10
C ASN A 111 -8.88 11.45 1.32
N ALA A 112 -9.50 10.47 1.97
CA ALA A 112 -8.97 9.92 3.22
C ALA A 112 -7.84 8.92 3.00
N ASN A 113 -7.88 8.16 1.90
CA ASN A 113 -7.05 6.96 1.70
C ASN A 113 -7.11 6.07 2.94
N VAL A 114 -8.29 5.53 3.23
CA VAL A 114 -8.62 5.04 4.57
C VAL A 114 -7.97 3.68 4.82
N VAL A 115 -7.38 3.51 6.01
CA VAL A 115 -7.05 2.19 6.57
C VAL A 115 -8.14 1.79 7.54
N VAL A 116 -8.80 0.66 7.28
CA VAL A 116 -9.99 0.22 8.03
C VAL A 116 -9.94 -1.29 8.30
N PHE A 117 -10.35 -1.67 9.50
CA PHE A 117 -10.60 -3.07 9.82
C PHE A 117 -12.01 -3.50 9.42
N ARG A 118 -12.13 -4.72 8.92
CA ARG A 118 -13.40 -5.37 8.63
C ARG A 118 -13.60 -6.52 9.60
N ASP A 119 -14.13 -6.21 10.77
CA ASP A 119 -14.37 -7.19 11.85
C ASP A 119 -15.52 -8.18 11.53
N MET A 120 -16.37 -7.86 10.55
CA MET A 120 -17.54 -8.68 10.17
C MET A 120 -17.80 -8.58 8.67
N ASP A 121 -18.55 -9.56 8.15
CA ASP A 121 -19.11 -9.58 6.79
C ASP A 121 -18.08 -9.42 5.66
N TRP A 122 -16.82 -9.85 5.87
CA TRP A 122 -15.75 -9.74 4.86
C TRP A 122 -16.16 -10.34 3.52
N LEU A 123 -16.77 -11.54 3.54
CA LEU A 123 -17.21 -12.26 2.34
C LEU A 123 -18.52 -11.73 1.74
N ALA A 124 -19.18 -10.77 2.37
CA ALA A 124 -20.37 -10.12 1.81
C ALA A 124 -19.99 -9.06 0.76
N THR A 125 -18.75 -8.55 0.78
CA THR A 125 -18.24 -7.57 -0.18
C THR A 125 -17.78 -8.25 -1.46
N THR A 126 -18.23 -7.73 -2.61
CA THR A 126 -17.83 -8.27 -3.92
C THR A 126 -16.34 -8.04 -4.16
N GLY A 127 -15.63 -9.11 -4.53
CA GLY A 127 -14.18 -9.07 -4.76
C GLY A 127 -13.35 -9.58 -3.58
N HIS A 128 -13.94 -9.65 -2.38
CA HIS A 128 -13.30 -10.27 -1.22
C HIS A 128 -13.33 -11.79 -1.33
N THR A 129 -12.25 -12.43 -0.86
CA THR A 129 -12.13 -13.89 -0.80
C THR A 129 -11.65 -14.33 0.58
N SER A 130 -11.83 -15.61 0.90
CA SER A 130 -11.43 -16.18 2.19
C SER A 130 -9.92 -16.28 2.38
N GLU A 131 -9.11 -16.11 1.33
CA GLU A 131 -7.65 -16.20 1.37
C GLU A 131 -6.97 -14.85 1.58
N MET A 132 -7.72 -13.75 1.50
CA MET A 132 -7.19 -12.39 1.62
C MET A 132 -7.07 -12.00 3.09
N LEU A 133 -5.84 -11.78 3.55
CA LEU A 133 -5.53 -11.21 4.87
C LEU A 133 -5.88 -9.72 4.93
N ALA A 134 -5.73 -9.03 3.81
CA ALA A 134 -6.09 -7.65 3.61
C ALA A 134 -6.31 -7.40 2.11
N LEU A 135 -6.75 -6.19 1.77
CA LEU A 135 -6.89 -5.73 0.39
C LEU A 135 -6.67 -4.23 0.32
N THR A 136 -5.79 -3.80 -0.58
CA THR A 136 -5.68 -2.39 -0.98
C THR A 136 -6.41 -2.15 -2.29
N THR A 137 -7.46 -1.33 -2.24
CA THR A 137 -8.22 -0.88 -3.40
C THR A 137 -7.72 0.49 -3.85
N VAL A 138 -7.21 0.56 -5.07
CA VAL A 138 -6.76 1.83 -5.68
C VAL A 138 -7.77 2.42 -6.67
N GLN A 139 -7.89 3.74 -6.68
CA GLN A 139 -8.60 4.52 -7.68
C GLN A 139 -7.61 5.40 -8.47
N PHE A 140 -7.77 5.47 -9.79
CA PHE A 140 -6.78 6.07 -10.68
C PHE A 140 -7.35 6.60 -11.99
N ASP A 141 -6.61 7.47 -12.67
CA ASP A 141 -6.89 7.86 -14.05
C ASP A 141 -6.50 6.73 -15.02
N LYS A 142 -7.48 6.19 -15.75
CA LYS A 142 -7.24 5.10 -16.72
C LYS A 142 -6.35 5.50 -17.90
N LYS A 143 -6.23 6.80 -18.20
CA LYS A 143 -5.46 7.31 -19.34
C LYS A 143 -3.99 7.53 -18.99
N THR A 144 -3.70 7.95 -17.76
CA THR A 144 -2.34 8.30 -17.33
C THR A 144 -1.71 7.27 -16.39
N GLY A 145 -2.53 6.56 -15.60
CA GLY A 145 -2.07 5.70 -14.51
C GLY A 145 -1.87 6.43 -13.18
N ASP A 146 -2.23 7.71 -13.11
CA ASP A 146 -2.06 8.48 -11.87
C ASP A 146 -3.04 7.98 -10.80
N LEU A 147 -2.50 7.61 -9.65
CA LEU A 147 -3.28 7.27 -8.47
C LEU A 147 -3.99 8.51 -7.93
N TRP A 148 -5.26 8.34 -7.59
CA TRP A 148 -6.13 9.37 -7.02
C TRP A 148 -6.54 9.02 -5.59
N GLY A 149 -6.63 7.73 -5.29
CA GLY A 149 -6.99 7.21 -3.98
C GLY A 149 -6.48 5.79 -3.78
N ALA A 150 -6.25 5.41 -2.52
CA ALA A 150 -5.95 4.04 -2.13
C ALA A 150 -6.52 3.79 -0.72
N ASP A 151 -7.42 2.83 -0.61
CA ASP A 151 -8.02 2.42 0.66
C ASP A 151 -7.58 1.01 1.01
N MET A 152 -7.24 0.76 2.26
CA MET A 152 -6.73 -0.51 2.77
C MET A 152 -7.74 -1.12 3.74
N GLU A 153 -8.19 -2.33 3.44
CA GLU A 153 -9.11 -3.10 4.27
C GLU A 153 -8.38 -4.28 4.90
N ILE A 154 -8.40 -4.38 6.22
CA ILE A 154 -7.75 -5.47 6.98
C ILE A 154 -8.81 -6.47 7.42
N ASN A 155 -8.62 -7.76 7.08
CA ASN A 155 -9.62 -8.81 7.30
C ASN A 155 -9.56 -9.40 8.72
N SER A 156 -9.96 -8.60 9.71
CA SER A 156 -10.14 -9.05 11.10
C SER A 156 -11.42 -9.87 11.32
N ASN A 157 -12.20 -10.15 10.28
CA ASN A 157 -13.35 -11.03 10.35
C ASN A 157 -12.94 -12.51 10.32
N LEU A 158 -11.98 -12.86 9.46
CA LEU A 158 -11.55 -14.25 9.24
C LEU A 158 -10.19 -14.59 9.86
N TYR A 159 -9.42 -13.57 10.26
CA TYR A 159 -8.06 -13.74 10.77
C TYR A 159 -7.83 -12.95 12.05
N ASP A 160 -7.04 -13.53 12.94
CA ASP A 160 -6.54 -12.88 14.15
C ASP A 160 -5.14 -12.32 13.87
N PHE A 161 -4.86 -11.10 14.35
CA PHE A 161 -3.58 -10.42 14.09
C PHE A 161 -2.71 -10.23 15.34
N SER A 162 -1.41 -10.22 15.14
CA SER A 162 -0.42 -9.82 16.17
C SER A 162 0.26 -8.51 15.82
N VAL A 163 0.45 -7.64 16.81
CA VAL A 163 1.10 -6.32 16.67
C VAL A 163 2.54 -6.31 17.23
N GLY A 164 2.97 -7.40 17.88
CA GLY A 164 4.30 -7.55 18.46
C GLY A 164 4.93 -8.90 18.15
N ASP A 165 6.09 -9.16 18.72
CA ASP A 165 6.90 -10.37 18.42
C ASP A 165 6.42 -11.64 19.14
N ASP A 166 5.36 -11.53 19.96
CA ASP A 166 4.81 -12.64 20.74
C ASP A 166 3.95 -13.57 19.87
N SER A 167 4.60 -14.57 19.27
CA SER A 167 4.02 -15.56 18.34
C SER A 167 3.36 -16.77 19.03
N ALA A 168 2.73 -16.59 20.20
CA ALA A 168 2.25 -17.72 21.01
C ALA A 168 1.00 -18.46 20.44
N ALA A 169 0.44 -18.03 19.30
CA ALA A 169 -0.67 -18.66 18.58
C ALA A 169 -0.53 -18.35 17.07
N PRO A 170 -1.20 -19.06 16.13
CA PRO A 170 -1.12 -18.78 14.70
C PRO A 170 -1.90 -17.50 14.37
N ARG A 171 -1.32 -16.36 14.74
CA ARG A 171 -1.78 -15.02 14.37
C ARG A 171 -0.91 -14.53 13.24
N GLU A 172 -1.55 -13.81 12.33
CA GLU A 172 -0.87 -13.24 11.18
C GLU A 172 -0.20 -11.94 11.64
N ASP A 173 1.04 -11.72 11.22
CA ASP A 173 1.80 -10.55 11.64
C ASP A 173 1.24 -9.30 10.96
N LEU A 174 0.65 -8.39 11.74
CA LEU A 174 -0.03 -7.22 11.20
C LEU A 174 0.92 -6.28 10.47
N LEU A 175 2.15 -6.12 10.99
CA LEU A 175 3.15 -5.27 10.34
C LEU A 175 3.56 -5.83 8.99
N SER A 176 3.83 -7.14 8.88
CA SER A 176 4.10 -7.79 7.59
C SER A 176 2.96 -7.62 6.59
N VAL A 177 1.71 -7.85 7.00
CA VAL A 177 0.54 -7.70 6.13
C VAL A 177 0.37 -6.26 5.69
N VAL A 178 0.41 -5.29 6.62
CA VAL A 178 0.27 -3.87 6.29
C VAL A 178 1.45 -3.35 5.46
N THR A 179 2.66 -3.89 5.62
CA THR A 179 3.82 -3.52 4.79
C THR A 179 3.64 -3.99 3.34
N HIS A 180 3.08 -5.18 3.13
CA HIS A 180 2.68 -5.66 1.79
C HIS A 180 1.60 -4.76 1.17
N GLU A 181 0.52 -4.49 1.90
CA GLU A 181 -0.56 -3.62 1.43
C GLU A 181 -0.10 -2.18 1.16
N ALA A 182 0.86 -1.66 1.95
CA ALA A 182 1.49 -0.38 1.69
C ALA A 182 2.25 -0.35 0.36
N GLY A 183 2.78 -1.48 -0.12
CA GLY A 183 3.36 -1.56 -1.47
C GLY A 183 2.31 -1.40 -2.56
N HIS A 184 1.14 -2.05 -2.42
CA HIS A 184 0.00 -1.85 -3.31
C HIS A 184 -0.52 -0.40 -3.28
N PHE A 185 -0.61 0.18 -2.09
CA PHE A 185 -0.94 1.60 -1.91
C PHE A 185 -0.01 2.50 -2.71
N LEU A 186 1.28 2.17 -2.78
CA LEU A 186 2.29 2.91 -3.52
C LEU A 186 2.32 2.61 -5.04
N GLY A 187 1.45 1.72 -5.52
CA GLY A 187 1.29 1.37 -6.93
C GLY A 187 2.06 0.14 -7.40
N LEU A 188 2.64 -0.63 -6.48
CA LEU A 188 3.31 -1.89 -6.79
C LEU A 188 2.31 -3.03 -6.95
N ASP A 189 2.59 -3.96 -7.85
CA ASP A 189 1.89 -5.25 -7.95
C ASP A 189 2.74 -6.33 -7.30
N HIS A 190 2.19 -7.55 -7.24
CA HIS A 190 2.93 -8.68 -6.70
C HIS A 190 4.25 -8.91 -7.45
N SER A 191 5.32 -9.11 -6.69
CA SER A 191 6.61 -9.51 -7.23
C SER A 191 6.55 -10.94 -7.78
N LEU A 192 7.30 -11.16 -8.87
CA LEU A 192 7.53 -12.49 -9.43
C LEU A 192 8.68 -13.25 -8.76
N ILE A 193 9.34 -12.61 -7.77
CA ILE A 193 10.32 -13.24 -6.87
C ILE A 193 9.60 -14.19 -5.90
N GLY A 194 10.37 -15.08 -5.25
CA GLY A 194 9.88 -16.05 -4.29
C GLY A 194 9.34 -15.45 -2.99
N PRO A 195 9.06 -16.30 -1.99
CA PRO A 195 8.46 -15.88 -0.71
C PRO A 195 9.32 -14.93 0.13
N GLU A 196 10.55 -14.64 -0.31
CA GLU A 196 11.43 -13.65 0.29
C GLU A 196 10.99 -12.20 0.03
N ALA A 197 10.28 -11.92 -1.06
CA ALA A 197 9.84 -10.57 -1.41
C ALA A 197 8.63 -10.14 -0.60
N THR A 198 8.66 -8.91 -0.06
CA THR A 198 7.52 -8.31 0.64
C THR A 198 6.29 -8.30 -0.25
N MET A 199 6.45 -8.00 -1.54
CA MET A 199 5.35 -8.03 -2.51
C MET A 199 5.04 -9.42 -3.06
N HIS A 200 5.53 -10.51 -2.46
CA HIS A 200 5.14 -11.84 -2.90
C HIS A 200 3.65 -12.08 -2.63
N TYR A 201 2.92 -12.61 -3.61
CA TYR A 201 1.46 -12.79 -3.57
C TYR A 201 0.93 -13.72 -2.48
N ARG A 202 1.81 -14.44 -1.78
CA ARG A 202 1.46 -15.34 -0.68
C ARG A 202 2.19 -14.92 0.58
N TYR A 203 1.42 -14.70 1.63
CA TYR A 203 1.98 -14.54 2.96
C TYR A 203 2.77 -15.77 3.40
N ASP A 204 4.01 -15.57 3.85
CA ASP A 204 4.87 -16.64 4.32
C ASP A 204 4.59 -16.98 5.79
N ARG A 205 3.68 -17.94 6.01
CA ARG A 205 3.40 -18.44 7.36
C ARG A 205 4.56 -19.20 8.00
N SER A 206 5.56 -19.61 7.22
CA SER A 206 6.76 -20.26 7.75
C SER A 206 7.78 -19.26 8.30
N ASP A 207 7.74 -18.02 7.80
CA ASP A 207 8.46 -16.87 8.34
C ASP A 207 7.56 -15.61 8.34
N PRO A 208 6.60 -15.53 9.30
CA PRO A 208 5.56 -14.51 9.31
C PRO A 208 6.08 -13.07 9.44
N LEU A 209 7.34 -12.89 9.85
CA LEU A 209 7.97 -11.59 10.04
C LEU A 209 8.74 -11.11 8.79
N ASN A 210 8.93 -11.96 7.78
CA ASN A 210 9.78 -11.65 6.63
C ASN A 210 9.34 -10.38 5.88
N PHE A 211 8.03 -10.14 5.80
CA PHE A 211 7.48 -8.99 5.06
C PHE A 211 7.56 -7.66 5.84
N ARG A 212 8.05 -7.66 7.09
CA ARG A 212 8.33 -6.40 7.80
C ARG A 212 9.47 -5.59 7.17
N THR A 213 10.32 -6.24 6.36
CA THR A 213 11.45 -5.63 5.66
C THR A 213 11.37 -5.88 4.17
N LEU A 214 11.97 -5.00 3.38
CA LEU A 214 11.96 -5.08 1.92
C LEU A 214 13.05 -6.00 1.37
N HIS A 215 12.69 -6.83 0.40
CA HIS A 215 13.66 -7.54 -0.42
C HIS A 215 14.31 -6.59 -1.45
N GLU A 216 15.45 -6.98 -2.03
CA GLU A 216 16.16 -6.16 -3.02
C GLU A 216 15.29 -5.80 -4.24
N ASP A 217 14.39 -6.70 -4.63
CA ASP A 217 13.44 -6.48 -5.72
C ASP A 217 12.38 -5.43 -5.36
N ASP A 218 11.86 -5.44 -4.13
CA ASP A 218 10.92 -4.42 -3.62
C ASP A 218 11.61 -3.05 -3.54
N ILE A 219 12.87 -3.01 -3.07
CA ILE A 219 13.69 -1.79 -3.02
C ILE A 219 13.92 -1.24 -4.43
N ALA A 220 14.29 -2.10 -5.38
CA ALA A 220 14.48 -1.69 -6.77
C ALA A 220 13.18 -1.13 -7.36
N ALA A 221 12.04 -1.74 -7.05
CA ALA A 221 10.73 -1.29 -7.49
C ALA A 221 10.41 0.12 -7.00
N ILE A 222 10.43 0.33 -5.68
CA ILE A 222 10.02 1.61 -5.10
C ILE A 222 10.96 2.75 -5.50
N CYS A 223 12.26 2.47 -5.60
CA CYS A 223 13.25 3.45 -6.05
C CYS A 223 13.18 3.73 -7.55
N GLN A 224 12.68 2.79 -8.37
CA GLN A 224 12.38 3.08 -9.77
C GLN A 224 11.13 3.97 -9.87
N VAL A 225 10.05 3.65 -9.15
CA VAL A 225 8.79 4.40 -9.23
C VAL A 225 8.95 5.82 -8.67
N TYR A 226 9.70 5.95 -7.57
CA TYR A 226 9.95 7.20 -6.88
C TYR A 226 11.45 7.42 -6.68
N PRO A 227 12.19 7.82 -7.72
CA PRO A 227 13.63 8.02 -7.64
C PRO A 227 14.04 8.98 -6.52
N PRO A 228 15.24 8.81 -5.93
CA PRO A 228 15.69 9.66 -4.84
C PRO A 228 15.61 11.15 -5.16
N ARG A 229 14.98 11.89 -4.24
CA ARG A 229 14.80 13.33 -4.35
C ARG A 229 14.90 13.96 -2.97
N ASP A 230 15.55 15.11 -2.90
CA ASP A 230 15.54 15.92 -1.68
C ASP A 230 14.16 16.54 -1.48
N LEU A 231 13.42 16.00 -0.51
CA LEU A 231 12.11 16.49 -0.13
C LEU A 231 12.19 17.57 0.97
N SER A 232 13.36 17.92 1.51
CA SER A 232 13.46 18.90 2.62
C SER A 232 12.79 20.26 2.33
N ALA A 233 12.70 20.65 1.05
CA ALA A 233 12.02 21.87 0.60
C ALA A 233 10.52 21.67 0.27
N SER A 234 10.03 20.43 0.15
CA SER A 234 8.59 20.19 0.00
C SER A 234 7.92 20.26 1.38
N THR A 235 6.86 21.05 1.46
CA THR A 235 5.96 21.05 2.62
C THR A 235 4.79 20.15 2.25
N CYS A 236 4.63 19.05 2.98
CA CYS A 236 3.37 18.34 2.94
C CYS A 236 2.37 19.21 3.69
N ASN A 237 1.38 19.76 2.96
CA ASN A 237 0.35 20.64 3.49
C ASN A 237 -0.99 19.92 3.56
#